data_AF-S7KDR9-F1
#
_entry.id   AF-S7KDR9-F1
#
_cell.length_a   1.000
_cell.length_b   1.000
_cell.length_c   1.000
_cell.angle_alpha   90.00
_cell.angle_beta   90.00
_cell.angle_gamma   90.00
#
_symmetry.space_group_name_H-M   'P 1'
#
loop_
_entity.id
_entity.type
_entity.pdbx_description
1 polymer ?
#
loop_
_entity_poly.entity_id
_entity_poly.type
_entity_poly.pdbx_seq_one_letter_code
_entity_poly.pdbx_strand_id
1 'polypeptide(L)'
;MKRLNLWLLMSSALMTTSHICCAQAQNIGPSDVCNGGAFSQLTGSNYTCIGDICFSNINTTNKSCFAPTAALTLTGNGYDICFQSITSGTKPCAIEATSGNVTISGFSSFLCTNALNSGAICCCDTSTTARTLSMSGNGTVSFLNNTASSKGGAICANVVSITSAGHTVFSGNSVSTNSGKGGAICIDKGSTTSGSQCTLSAEGGHIIFDGNTVKSSSGAVQRNSLYLGNNDSATHAFKAKEGYGIYFYDPVTCDATSPSGAVNINDTGYTGSIVFSGEKLSAEEAKVAENLKSSLGQAVTLKKGTLVLKDGVTVEAKQVTQSDNTSTLIMDTNTTLQTSSSGEG
;
A
#
# COMPACT_ATOMS: atom_id res chain seq x y z
N MET A 1 -9.79 48.12 62.44
CA MET A 1 -9.93 48.59 61.06
C MET A 1 -8.72 48.08 60.27
N LYS A 2 -8.91 47.05 59.44
CA LYS A 2 -7.82 46.27 58.79
C LYS A 2 -7.19 47.10 57.67
N ARG A 3 -5.86 47.23 57.67
CA ARG A 3 -5.06 47.75 56.54
C ARG A 3 -4.71 46.56 55.63
N LEU A 4 -5.13 46.63 54.37
CA LEU A 4 -4.78 45.66 53.34
C LEU A 4 -3.68 46.27 52.46
N ASN A 5 -2.50 45.65 52.46
CA ASN A 5 -1.36 46.06 51.65
C ASN A 5 -1.58 45.62 50.20
N LEU A 6 -1.52 46.56 49.26
CA LEU A 6 -1.56 46.29 47.82
C LEU A 6 -0.12 46.28 47.28
N TRP A 7 0.42 45.09 47.04
CA TRP A 7 1.65 44.90 46.27
C TRP A 7 1.28 44.61 44.81
N LEU A 8 1.52 45.55 43.91
CA LEU A 8 1.42 45.33 42.47
C LEU A 8 2.82 44.95 41.95
N LEU A 9 3.06 43.66 41.73
CA LEU A 9 4.23 43.16 41.01
C LEU A 9 3.97 43.31 39.51
N MET A 10 4.65 44.26 38.87
CA MET A 10 4.80 44.30 37.42
C MET A 10 5.78 43.19 37.01
N SER A 11 5.27 42.05 36.57
CA SER A 11 6.06 41.04 35.87
C SER A 11 5.96 41.32 34.37
N SER A 12 7.02 41.85 33.79
CA SER A 12 7.19 41.99 32.35
C SER A 12 7.40 40.59 31.75
N ALA A 13 6.33 40.00 31.21
CA ALA A 13 6.43 38.84 30.35
C ALA A 13 7.04 39.30 29.00
N LEU A 14 8.33 39.03 28.83
CA LEU A 14 8.98 39.09 27.53
C LEU A 14 8.43 37.91 26.69
N MET A 15 7.43 38.18 25.86
CA MET A 15 6.99 37.21 24.86
C MET A 15 8.08 37.10 23.79
N THR A 16 9.00 36.17 23.97
CA THR A 16 9.80 35.67 22.85
C THR A 16 8.84 34.89 21.97
N THR A 17 8.47 35.46 20.83
CA THR A 17 7.81 34.74 19.74
C THR A 17 8.80 33.68 19.27
N SER A 18 8.71 32.49 19.84
CA SER A 18 9.26 31.30 19.23
C SER A 18 8.57 31.18 17.88
N HIS A 19 9.23 31.63 16.82
CA HIS A 19 8.90 31.22 15.47
C HIS A 19 9.10 29.72 15.44
N ILE A 20 8.03 28.98 15.80
CA ILE A 20 7.91 27.58 15.44
C ILE A 20 7.84 27.62 13.92
N CYS A 21 9.00 27.47 13.28
CA CYS A 21 9.13 27.28 11.86
C CYS A 21 8.56 25.90 11.51
N CYS A 22 7.23 25.78 11.56
CA CYS A 22 6.55 24.76 10.79
C CYS A 22 6.96 25.01 9.33
N ALA A 23 7.65 24.05 8.71
CA ALA A 23 7.94 24.10 7.29
C ALA A 23 6.61 24.31 6.55
N GLN A 24 6.41 25.51 6.00
CA GLN A 24 5.18 25.86 5.30
C GLN A 24 5.03 24.93 4.09
N ALA A 25 3.87 24.31 3.94
CA ALA A 25 3.61 23.44 2.79
C ALA A 25 3.75 24.25 1.48
N GLN A 26 4.43 23.66 0.51
CA GLN A 26 4.57 24.24 -0.83
C GLN A 26 3.28 23.99 -1.61
N ASN A 27 2.71 25.04 -2.19
CA ASN A 27 1.56 24.88 -3.06
C ASN A 27 2.02 24.35 -4.41
N ILE A 28 1.32 23.34 -4.92
CA ILE A 28 1.49 22.82 -6.28
C ILE A 28 0.16 22.90 -7.00
N GLY A 29 0.18 23.19 -8.30
CA GLY A 29 -1.02 23.30 -9.11
C GLY A 29 -0.76 23.05 -10.59
N PRO A 30 -1.70 23.44 -11.47
CA PRO A 30 -1.58 23.26 -12.91
C PRO A 30 -0.33 23.88 -13.55
N SER A 31 0.33 24.84 -12.89
CA SER A 31 1.60 25.43 -13.36
C SER A 31 2.82 24.52 -13.17
N ASP A 32 2.72 23.54 -12.28
CA ASP A 32 3.82 22.63 -11.92
C ASP A 32 3.79 21.32 -12.72
N VAL A 33 2.76 21.15 -13.58
CA VAL A 33 2.60 19.96 -14.44
C VAL A 33 3.67 19.91 -15.53
N CYS A 34 3.97 18.71 -16.00
CA CYS A 34 4.76 18.49 -17.20
C CYS A 34 4.06 17.45 -18.07
N ASN A 35 3.86 17.79 -19.34
CA ASN A 35 3.33 16.89 -20.36
C ASN A 35 4.32 16.82 -21.53
N GLY A 36 5.26 15.87 -21.49
CA GLY A 36 6.32 15.78 -22.49
C GLY A 36 7.23 17.00 -22.48
N GLY A 37 8.32 16.96 -21.71
CA GLY A 37 9.23 18.10 -21.62
C GLY A 37 10.28 17.93 -20.54
N ALA A 38 11.12 18.96 -20.37
CA ALA A 38 12.07 19.01 -19.27
C ALA A 38 11.30 19.09 -17.94
N PHE A 39 11.51 18.10 -17.08
CA PHE A 39 10.87 18.04 -15.77
C PHE A 39 11.92 18.23 -14.65
N SER A 40 11.62 19.16 -13.75
CA SER A 40 12.39 19.36 -12.53
C SER A 40 11.77 18.56 -11.40
N GLN A 41 12.55 17.62 -10.86
CA GLN A 41 12.12 16.78 -9.75
C GLN A 41 11.76 17.60 -8.51
N LEU A 42 10.64 17.23 -7.87
CA LEU A 42 10.14 17.85 -6.65
C LEU A 42 10.80 17.18 -5.44
N THR A 43 11.62 17.92 -4.68
CA THR A 43 12.48 17.38 -3.60
C THR A 43 12.12 17.83 -2.19
N GLY A 44 11.19 18.77 -2.05
CA GLY A 44 10.62 19.21 -0.78
C GLY A 44 9.80 18.13 -0.05
N SER A 45 9.40 18.46 1.18
CA SER A 45 8.78 17.53 2.13
C SER A 45 7.27 17.66 2.27
N ASN A 46 6.68 18.81 1.96
CA ASN A 46 5.25 19.06 2.17
C ASN A 46 4.68 19.78 0.96
N TYR A 47 3.72 19.16 0.29
CA TYR A 47 3.02 19.75 -0.85
C TYR A 47 1.51 19.76 -0.64
N THR A 48 0.86 20.84 -1.02
CA THR A 48 -0.61 20.98 -1.03
C THR A 48 -1.09 21.37 -2.42
N CYS A 49 -2.02 20.61 -2.97
CA CYS A 49 -2.63 20.92 -4.25
C CYS A 49 -3.56 22.13 -4.13
N ILE A 50 -3.42 23.06 -5.08
CA ILE A 50 -4.30 24.23 -5.23
C ILE A 50 -5.11 24.18 -6.54
N GLY A 51 -5.05 23.06 -7.24
CA GLY A 51 -5.77 22.74 -8.47
C GLY A 51 -5.41 21.32 -8.94
N ASP A 52 -6.08 20.83 -9.97
CA ASP A 52 -5.83 19.49 -10.52
C ASP A 52 -4.47 19.44 -11.25
N ILE A 53 -3.74 18.34 -11.08
CA ILE A 53 -2.36 18.20 -11.58
C ILE A 53 -2.22 16.86 -12.30
N CYS A 54 -1.60 16.86 -13.48
CA CYS A 54 -1.15 15.63 -14.13
C CYS A 54 0.30 15.74 -14.60
N PHE A 55 1.15 14.85 -14.10
CA PHE A 55 2.45 14.59 -14.68
C PHE A 55 2.26 13.52 -15.76
N SER A 56 2.55 13.84 -17.02
CA SER A 56 2.32 12.93 -18.12
C SER A 56 3.46 12.88 -19.14
N ASN A 57 3.67 11.71 -19.75
CA ASN A 57 4.62 11.52 -20.85
C ASN A 57 6.04 12.01 -20.53
N ILE A 58 6.46 11.88 -19.26
CA ILE A 58 7.78 12.29 -18.82
C ILE A 58 8.72 11.10 -18.99
N ASN A 59 9.77 11.28 -19.79
CA ASN A 59 10.90 10.36 -19.83
C ASN A 59 12.04 11.01 -19.06
N THR A 60 12.35 10.47 -17.89
CA THR A 60 13.46 10.94 -17.08
C THR A 60 14.58 9.91 -17.08
N THR A 61 15.81 10.37 -17.33
CA THR A 61 16.99 9.57 -17.02
C THR A 61 17.24 9.68 -15.52
N ASN A 62 16.81 8.68 -14.75
CA ASN A 62 17.06 8.55 -13.31
C ASN A 62 16.45 9.66 -12.45
N LYS A 63 15.19 10.03 -12.70
CA LYS A 63 14.42 10.88 -11.77
C LYS A 63 13.03 10.28 -11.53
N SER A 64 12.38 10.80 -10.51
CA SER A 64 10.98 10.53 -10.14
C SER A 64 10.27 11.88 -10.08
N CYS A 65 8.94 11.90 -10.18
CA CYS A 65 8.20 13.15 -10.02
C CYS A 65 8.49 13.81 -8.67
N PHE A 66 8.42 13.00 -7.60
CA PHE A 66 8.81 13.36 -6.25
C PHE A 66 10.01 12.50 -5.80
N ALA A 67 11.09 13.15 -5.34
CA ALA A 67 12.13 12.49 -4.56
C ALA A 67 12.49 13.34 -3.35
N PRO A 68 11.69 13.23 -2.28
CA PRO A 68 11.86 14.04 -1.09
C PRO A 68 13.18 13.70 -0.38
N THR A 69 13.86 14.71 0.18
CA THR A 69 15.08 14.50 0.98
C THR A 69 14.80 14.18 2.46
N ALA A 70 13.52 14.14 2.84
CA ALA A 70 13.01 13.78 4.15
C ALA A 70 11.59 13.22 3.99
N ALA A 71 10.83 13.08 5.07
CA ALA A 71 9.43 12.62 4.97
C ALA A 71 8.62 13.48 3.98
N LEU A 72 7.70 12.86 3.27
CA LEU A 72 6.85 13.49 2.27
C LEU A 72 5.39 13.46 2.71
N THR A 73 4.75 14.63 2.67
CA THR A 73 3.30 14.78 2.81
C THR A 73 2.75 15.39 1.51
N LEU A 74 1.84 14.68 0.86
CA LEU A 74 1.06 15.16 -0.28
C LEU A 74 -0.40 15.33 0.15
N THR A 75 -0.90 16.56 0.10
CA THR A 75 -2.28 16.90 0.46
C THR A 75 -3.04 17.35 -0.78
N GLY A 76 -4.09 16.63 -1.17
CA GLY A 76 -4.87 16.93 -2.37
C GLY A 76 -5.85 18.09 -2.23
N ASN A 77 -6.31 18.41 -1.02
CA ASN A 77 -7.30 19.46 -0.76
C ASN A 77 -8.56 19.37 -1.65
N GLY A 78 -8.98 18.15 -1.99
CA GLY A 78 -10.12 17.86 -2.86
C GLY A 78 -9.81 17.85 -4.36
N TYR A 79 -8.58 18.14 -4.78
CA TYR A 79 -8.16 18.11 -6.18
C TYR A 79 -7.64 16.74 -6.61
N ASP A 80 -7.47 16.58 -7.92
CA ASP A 80 -6.94 15.38 -8.55
C ASP A 80 -5.41 15.47 -8.73
N ILE A 81 -4.74 14.32 -8.63
CA ILE A 81 -3.36 14.14 -9.07
C ILE A 81 -3.21 12.89 -9.94
N CYS A 82 -2.57 13.04 -11.10
CA CYS A 82 -2.19 11.90 -11.93
C CYS A 82 -0.71 11.86 -12.33
N PHE A 83 -0.22 10.63 -12.49
CA PHE A 83 1.08 10.28 -13.04
C PHE A 83 0.83 9.28 -14.18
N GLN A 84 1.01 9.72 -15.42
CA GLN A 84 0.67 8.93 -16.61
C GLN A 84 1.86 8.76 -17.53
N SER A 85 2.17 7.52 -17.91
CA SER A 85 3.22 7.23 -18.90
C SER A 85 4.56 7.86 -18.51
N ILE A 86 4.87 7.78 -17.22
CA ILE A 86 6.15 8.24 -16.69
C ILE A 86 7.13 7.09 -16.82
N THR A 87 8.27 7.35 -17.45
CA THR A 87 9.34 6.37 -17.61
C THR A 87 10.59 6.89 -16.94
N SER A 88 11.15 6.08 -16.05
CA SER A 88 12.42 6.36 -15.38
C SER A 88 13.33 5.16 -15.49
N GLY A 89 14.62 5.39 -15.73
CA GLY A 89 15.58 4.31 -15.95
C GLY A 89 15.77 3.41 -14.73
N THR A 90 16.04 4.00 -13.58
CA THR A 90 16.44 3.27 -12.36
C THR A 90 15.65 3.63 -11.11
N LYS A 91 14.71 4.58 -11.22
CA LYS A 91 13.95 5.10 -10.08
C LYS A 91 12.45 4.91 -10.30
N PRO A 92 11.66 4.75 -9.23
CA PRO A 92 10.20 4.77 -9.34
C PRO A 92 9.71 6.02 -10.06
N CYS A 93 8.58 5.94 -10.74
CA CYS A 93 8.16 7.02 -11.61
C CYS A 93 7.50 8.20 -10.89
N ALA A 94 6.56 7.92 -9.99
CA ALA A 94 5.82 8.96 -9.28
C ALA A 94 6.58 9.42 -8.05
N ILE A 95 6.89 8.49 -7.13
CA ILE A 95 7.49 8.84 -5.83
C ILE A 95 8.64 7.89 -5.52
N GLU A 96 9.85 8.45 -5.42
CA GLU A 96 11.02 7.79 -4.85
C GLU A 96 11.33 8.44 -3.52
N ALA A 97 10.72 7.94 -2.45
CA ALA A 97 11.11 8.37 -1.12
C ALA A 97 12.22 7.42 -0.64
N THR A 98 13.43 7.93 -0.45
CA THR A 98 14.56 7.21 0.18
C THR A 98 14.88 7.68 1.60
N SER A 99 14.22 8.74 2.09
CA SER A 99 14.43 9.29 3.43
C SER A 99 13.08 9.63 4.06
N GLY A 100 12.64 8.91 5.11
CA GLY A 100 11.42 9.23 5.87
C GLY A 100 10.08 8.68 5.31
N ASN A 101 8.99 8.84 6.06
CA ASN A 101 7.67 8.30 5.68
C ASN A 101 7.03 9.07 4.52
N VAL A 102 6.07 8.44 3.84
CA VAL A 102 5.24 9.07 2.80
C VAL A 102 3.78 9.06 3.26
N THR A 103 3.13 10.22 3.23
CA THR A 103 1.71 10.40 3.54
C THR A 103 1.00 11.04 2.36
N ILE A 104 -0.07 10.41 1.86
CA ILE A 104 -0.86 10.87 0.71
C ILE A 104 -2.32 10.93 1.15
N SER A 105 -2.91 12.13 1.12
CA SER A 105 -4.27 12.31 1.63
C SER A 105 -5.06 13.44 0.99
N GLY A 106 -6.38 13.35 1.06
CA GLY A 106 -7.29 14.43 0.67
C GLY A 106 -7.40 14.67 -0.83
N PHE A 107 -7.01 13.72 -1.69
CA PHE A 107 -7.25 13.83 -3.13
C PHE A 107 -8.68 13.42 -3.48
N SER A 108 -9.29 14.08 -4.47
CA SER A 108 -10.51 13.57 -5.10
C SER A 108 -10.18 12.29 -5.90
N SER A 109 -9.13 12.36 -6.71
CA SER A 109 -8.55 11.21 -7.42
C SER A 109 -7.02 11.20 -7.33
N PHE A 110 -6.45 10.03 -7.02
CA PHE A 110 -5.04 9.74 -7.10
C PHE A 110 -4.81 8.63 -8.13
N LEU A 111 -4.13 8.94 -9.24
CA LEU A 111 -3.91 8.00 -10.34
C LEU A 111 -2.42 7.85 -10.66
N CYS A 112 -1.92 6.62 -10.64
CA CYS A 112 -0.64 6.24 -11.21
C CYS A 112 -0.88 5.21 -12.32
N THR A 113 -0.57 5.55 -13.57
CA THR A 113 -0.71 4.63 -14.69
C THR A 113 0.49 4.62 -15.63
N ASN A 114 0.84 3.43 -16.12
CA ASN A 114 1.96 3.21 -17.03
C ASN A 114 3.28 3.78 -16.48
N ALA A 115 3.52 3.69 -15.17
CA ALA A 115 4.83 3.90 -14.57
C ALA A 115 5.72 2.69 -14.86
N LEU A 116 6.75 2.84 -15.69
CA LEU A 116 7.55 1.70 -16.16
C LEU A 116 8.90 1.57 -15.43
N ASN A 117 9.54 0.39 -15.60
CA ASN A 117 10.88 -0.01 -15.12
C ASN A 117 11.08 -0.15 -13.61
N SER A 118 10.51 0.71 -12.78
CA SER A 118 10.77 0.72 -11.32
C SER A 118 9.50 0.97 -10.48
N GLY A 119 8.33 0.74 -11.08
CA GLY A 119 7.04 0.92 -10.44
C GLY A 119 6.65 2.38 -10.20
N ALA A 120 5.50 2.58 -9.56
CA ALA A 120 4.97 3.92 -9.32
C ALA A 120 5.57 4.57 -8.07
N ILE A 121 5.61 3.85 -6.95
CA ILE A 121 6.04 4.37 -5.65
C ILE A 121 7.03 3.38 -5.00
N CYS A 122 8.22 3.85 -4.60
CA CYS A 122 8.99 3.18 -3.52
C CYS A 122 9.07 4.07 -2.28
N CYS A 123 8.70 3.46 -1.16
CA CYS A 123 8.90 3.93 0.21
C CYS A 123 9.64 2.84 1.00
N CYS A 124 10.71 2.35 0.39
CA CYS A 124 11.50 1.22 0.85
C CYS A 124 12.88 1.74 1.30
N ASP A 125 13.39 1.21 2.42
CA ASP A 125 14.69 1.60 3.00
C ASP A 125 15.77 0.51 2.87
N THR A 126 17.03 0.94 2.80
CA THR A 126 18.21 0.10 3.10
C THR A 126 18.65 0.22 4.57
N SER A 127 18.09 1.18 5.32
CA SER A 127 18.26 1.40 6.77
C SER A 127 17.64 0.30 7.63
N THR A 128 17.92 0.36 8.92
CA THR A 128 17.36 -0.50 9.96
C THR A 128 15.96 -0.08 10.42
N THR A 129 15.49 1.13 10.08
CA THR A 129 14.17 1.65 10.48
C THR A 129 13.15 1.47 9.36
N ALA A 130 12.03 0.83 9.66
CA ALA A 130 10.97 0.61 8.67
C ALA A 130 10.24 1.93 8.31
N ARG A 131 10.06 2.16 7.01
CA ARG A 131 9.38 3.34 6.47
C ARG A 131 7.96 3.03 6.05
N THR A 132 7.07 3.99 6.26
CA THR A 132 5.64 3.82 6.04
C THR A 132 5.15 4.66 4.87
N LEU A 133 4.46 4.02 3.93
CA LEU A 133 3.54 4.65 3.00
C LEU A 133 2.13 4.62 3.57
N SER A 134 1.55 5.79 3.81
CA SER A 134 0.18 5.96 4.29
C SER A 134 -0.68 6.64 3.23
N MET A 135 -1.82 6.04 2.88
CA MET A 135 -2.82 6.63 1.99
C MET A 135 -4.17 6.65 2.69
N SER A 136 -4.77 7.83 2.89
CA SER A 136 -6.05 7.96 3.60
C SER A 136 -6.84 9.19 3.14
N GLY A 137 -8.17 9.14 3.25
CA GLY A 137 -9.02 10.29 2.91
C GLY A 137 -9.00 10.67 1.42
N ASN A 138 -8.60 9.74 0.54
CA ASN A 138 -8.60 9.95 -0.91
C ASN A 138 -9.88 9.32 -1.51
N GLY A 139 -10.56 10.04 -2.40
CA GLY A 139 -11.79 9.60 -3.07
C GLY A 139 -11.56 8.34 -3.90
N THR A 140 -10.91 8.44 -5.05
CA THR A 140 -10.48 7.28 -5.83
C THR A 140 -8.96 7.14 -5.83
N VAL A 141 -8.45 5.92 -5.68
CA VAL A 141 -7.02 5.61 -5.78
C VAL A 141 -6.83 4.52 -6.82
N SER A 142 -6.03 4.77 -7.86
CA SER A 142 -5.84 3.83 -8.97
C SER A 142 -4.37 3.67 -9.30
N PHE A 143 -3.92 2.42 -9.29
CA PHE A 143 -2.62 2.00 -9.81
C PHE A 143 -2.84 1.04 -10.98
N LEU A 144 -2.62 1.53 -12.20
CA LEU A 144 -3.00 0.84 -13.42
C LEU A 144 -1.79 0.60 -14.34
N ASN A 145 -1.51 -0.65 -14.67
CA ASN A 145 -0.47 -1.04 -15.64
C ASN A 145 0.93 -0.49 -15.29
N ASN A 146 1.25 -0.39 -14.00
CA ASN A 146 2.58 0.01 -13.58
C ASN A 146 3.51 -1.22 -13.58
N THR A 147 4.74 -1.05 -14.04
CA THR A 147 5.74 -2.12 -14.14
C THR A 147 6.98 -1.76 -13.34
N ALA A 148 7.40 -2.67 -12.47
CA ALA A 148 8.70 -2.61 -11.81
C ALA A 148 9.61 -3.71 -12.35
N SER A 149 10.92 -3.49 -12.24
CA SER A 149 11.91 -4.50 -12.59
C SER A 149 11.78 -5.69 -11.64
N SER A 150 11.85 -5.46 -10.32
CA SER A 150 12.01 -6.55 -9.34
C SER A 150 10.98 -6.64 -8.22
N LYS A 151 10.37 -5.53 -7.79
CA LYS A 151 9.50 -5.49 -6.61
C LYS A 151 8.40 -4.46 -6.80
N GLY A 152 7.15 -4.85 -6.52
CA GLY A 152 6.04 -3.92 -6.37
C GLY A 152 5.75 -3.12 -7.64
N GLY A 153 5.04 -3.70 -8.60
CA GLY A 153 4.74 -3.00 -9.87
C GLY A 153 4.07 -1.64 -9.63
N ALA A 154 3.19 -1.53 -8.64
CA ALA A 154 2.65 -0.26 -8.17
C ALA A 154 3.46 0.31 -7.00
N ILE A 155 3.60 -0.46 -5.91
CA ILE A 155 4.13 0.01 -4.63
C ILE A 155 5.17 -0.97 -4.10
N CYS A 156 6.34 -0.46 -3.72
CA CYS A 156 7.31 -1.17 -2.90
C CYS A 156 7.57 -0.38 -1.61
N ALA A 157 7.29 -0.95 -0.43
CA ALA A 157 7.51 -0.25 0.84
C ALA A 157 7.81 -1.22 1.99
N ASN A 158 8.42 -0.75 3.07
CA ASN A 158 8.55 -1.59 4.28
C ASN A 158 7.18 -1.73 4.97
N VAL A 159 6.44 -0.64 5.08
CA VAL A 159 5.08 -0.62 5.66
C VAL A 159 4.11 0.05 4.71
N VAL A 160 2.98 -0.60 4.46
CA VAL A 160 1.86 -0.05 3.70
C VAL A 160 0.64 0.07 4.62
N SER A 161 0.06 1.26 4.67
CA SER A 161 -1.20 1.54 5.35
C SER A 161 -2.15 2.27 4.40
N ILE A 162 -3.16 1.56 3.90
CA ILE A 162 -4.16 2.14 2.99
C ILE A 162 -5.52 2.08 3.68
N THR A 163 -6.13 3.25 3.86
CA THR A 163 -7.51 3.39 4.33
C THR A 163 -8.33 4.04 3.22
N SER A 164 -9.20 3.26 2.59
CA SER A 164 -9.99 3.74 1.46
C SER A 164 -11.10 4.68 1.95
N ALA A 165 -11.21 5.86 1.35
CA ALA A 165 -12.39 6.73 1.52
C ALA A 165 -13.36 6.61 0.33
N GLY A 166 -12.89 6.11 -0.81
CA GLY A 166 -13.70 5.55 -1.90
C GLY A 166 -12.99 4.37 -2.57
N HIS A 167 -13.15 4.17 -3.87
CA HIS A 167 -12.62 2.97 -4.54
C HIS A 167 -11.09 3.00 -4.69
N THR A 168 -10.43 1.92 -4.29
CA THR A 168 -9.00 1.70 -4.49
C THR A 168 -8.78 0.50 -5.42
N VAL A 169 -8.07 0.70 -6.54
CA VAL A 169 -7.86 -0.33 -7.56
C VAL A 169 -6.38 -0.49 -7.89
N PHE A 170 -5.92 -1.73 -7.85
CA PHE A 170 -4.63 -2.16 -8.38
C PHE A 170 -4.88 -3.10 -9.55
N SER A 171 -4.67 -2.63 -10.78
CA SER A 171 -4.93 -3.44 -11.95
C SER A 171 -3.79 -3.45 -12.97
N GLY A 172 -3.51 -4.63 -13.52
CA GLY A 172 -2.49 -4.81 -14.56
C GLY A 172 -1.06 -4.50 -14.12
N ASN A 173 -0.80 -4.34 -12.82
CA ASN A 173 0.55 -4.02 -12.35
C ASN A 173 1.44 -5.25 -12.42
N SER A 174 2.70 -5.06 -12.77
CA SER A 174 3.59 -6.18 -13.09
C SER A 174 5.01 -6.02 -12.56
N VAL A 175 5.67 -7.16 -12.35
CA VAL A 175 7.11 -7.23 -12.13
C VAL A 175 7.77 -8.03 -13.25
N SER A 176 8.76 -7.43 -13.93
CA SER A 176 9.28 -7.94 -15.20
C SER A 176 10.49 -8.88 -15.09
N THR A 177 11.24 -8.87 -13.98
CA THR A 177 12.34 -9.82 -13.75
C THR A 177 11.84 -11.13 -13.18
N ASN A 178 12.55 -12.22 -13.48
CA ASN A 178 12.32 -13.51 -12.86
C ASN A 178 12.41 -13.43 -11.34
N SER A 179 11.66 -14.28 -10.66
CA SER A 179 11.51 -14.27 -9.20
C SER A 179 10.99 -12.93 -8.66
N GLY A 180 10.19 -12.23 -9.47
CA GLY A 180 9.58 -10.95 -9.08
C GLY A 180 8.65 -11.10 -7.88
N LYS A 181 8.53 -10.04 -7.08
CA LYS A 181 7.73 -10.04 -5.84
C LYS A 181 6.70 -8.92 -5.84
N GLY A 182 5.43 -9.25 -5.59
CA GLY A 182 4.35 -8.29 -5.45
C GLY A 182 4.01 -7.62 -6.77
N GLY A 183 3.13 -8.23 -7.57
CA GLY A 183 2.74 -7.65 -8.88
C GLY A 183 2.18 -6.24 -8.73
N ALA A 184 1.31 -6.01 -7.74
CA ALA A 184 0.93 -4.67 -7.32
C ALA A 184 1.78 -4.15 -6.17
N ILE A 185 1.74 -4.84 -5.03
CA ILE A 185 2.36 -4.35 -3.78
C ILE A 185 3.42 -5.34 -3.29
N CYS A 186 4.61 -4.84 -3.00
CA CYS A 186 5.67 -5.58 -2.32
C CYS A 186 5.94 -4.96 -0.95
N ILE A 187 5.74 -5.75 0.10
CA ILE A 187 6.23 -5.44 1.44
C ILE A 187 7.69 -5.90 1.50
N ASP A 188 8.59 -4.96 1.25
CA ASP A 188 10.02 -5.23 1.24
C ASP A 188 10.60 -4.99 2.61
N LYS A 189 10.97 -6.07 3.32
CA LYS A 189 11.65 -5.94 4.62
C LYS A 189 13.00 -5.22 4.50
N GLY A 190 13.66 -5.29 3.35
CA GLY A 190 15.03 -4.78 3.20
C GLY A 190 15.94 -5.30 4.32
N SER A 191 16.76 -4.42 4.89
CA SER A 191 17.62 -4.71 6.04
C SER A 191 16.93 -4.50 7.40
N THR A 192 15.63 -4.17 7.41
CA THR A 192 14.92 -3.86 8.66
C THR A 192 14.76 -5.12 9.50
N THR A 193 14.95 -5.00 10.83
CA THR A 193 14.88 -6.17 11.73
C THR A 193 13.46 -6.43 12.23
N SER A 194 12.56 -5.44 12.13
CA SER A 194 11.16 -5.55 12.56
C SER A 194 10.29 -4.49 11.87
N GLY A 195 8.97 -4.65 11.95
CA GLY A 195 8.01 -3.59 11.62
C GLY A 195 7.44 -3.61 10.20
N SER A 196 7.99 -4.38 9.27
CA SER A 196 7.46 -4.46 7.89
C SER A 196 6.10 -5.15 7.84
N GLN A 197 5.05 -4.44 7.44
CA GLN A 197 3.65 -4.80 7.64
C GLN A 197 2.75 -4.26 6.51
N CYS A 198 1.58 -4.87 6.35
CA CYS A 198 0.57 -4.42 5.39
C CYS A 198 -0.77 -4.28 6.11
N THR A 199 -1.34 -3.07 6.08
CA THR A 199 -2.68 -2.79 6.58
C THR A 199 -3.51 -2.23 5.44
N LEU A 200 -4.57 -2.95 5.05
CA LEU A 200 -5.55 -2.52 4.08
C LEU A 200 -6.90 -2.40 4.79
N SER A 201 -7.53 -1.24 4.71
CA SER A 201 -8.81 -0.94 5.36
C SER A 201 -9.79 -0.37 4.33
N ALA A 202 -10.77 -1.18 3.92
CA ALA A 202 -11.86 -0.78 3.04
C ALA A 202 -12.97 -0.08 3.86
N GLU A 203 -12.89 1.25 4.01
CA GLU A 203 -13.80 2.00 4.91
C GLU A 203 -14.87 2.80 4.20
N GLY A 204 -14.56 3.38 3.04
CA GLY A 204 -15.50 4.14 2.20
C GLY A 204 -15.63 3.61 0.76
N GLY A 205 -14.90 2.55 0.42
CA GLY A 205 -15.00 1.87 -0.88
C GLY A 205 -14.17 0.60 -0.94
N HIS A 206 -14.42 -0.21 -1.96
CA HIS A 206 -13.72 -1.48 -2.14
C HIS A 206 -12.23 -1.28 -2.44
N ILE A 207 -11.40 -2.23 -2.00
CA ILE A 207 -10.00 -2.36 -2.42
C ILE A 207 -9.91 -3.58 -3.33
N ILE A 208 -9.48 -3.41 -4.57
CA ILE A 208 -9.53 -4.47 -5.60
C ILE A 208 -8.14 -4.69 -6.20
N PHE A 209 -7.74 -5.94 -6.30
CA PHE A 209 -6.54 -6.39 -7.02
C PHE A 209 -6.95 -7.30 -8.17
N ASP A 210 -6.70 -6.88 -9.42
CA ASP A 210 -7.10 -7.62 -10.63
C ASP A 210 -6.07 -7.49 -11.76
N GLY A 211 -5.56 -8.60 -12.29
CA GLY A 211 -4.65 -8.56 -13.45
C GLY A 211 -3.19 -8.35 -13.08
N ASN A 212 -2.85 -8.40 -11.79
CA ASN A 212 -1.49 -8.13 -11.34
C ASN A 212 -0.60 -9.38 -11.50
N THR A 213 0.64 -9.19 -11.96
CA THR A 213 1.51 -10.30 -12.37
C THR A 213 2.95 -10.18 -11.88
N VAL A 214 3.62 -11.32 -11.77
CA VAL A 214 5.07 -11.45 -11.57
C VAL A 214 5.61 -12.50 -12.53
N LYS A 215 6.92 -12.49 -12.77
CA LYS A 215 7.59 -13.66 -13.36
C LYS A 215 8.11 -14.59 -12.26
N SER A 216 7.82 -15.88 -12.40
CA SER A 216 8.38 -16.94 -11.58
C SER A 216 9.90 -17.08 -11.77
N SER A 217 10.54 -17.97 -11.02
CA SER A 217 11.96 -18.29 -11.20
C SER A 217 12.27 -18.85 -12.60
N SER A 218 11.32 -19.60 -13.21
CA SER A 218 11.41 -20.10 -14.57
C SER A 218 11.11 -19.05 -15.65
N GLY A 219 10.73 -17.83 -15.25
CA GLY A 219 10.36 -16.74 -16.16
C GLY A 219 8.91 -16.81 -16.67
N ALA A 220 8.13 -17.79 -16.22
CA ALA A 220 6.70 -17.87 -16.53
C ALA A 220 5.94 -16.74 -15.84
N VAL A 221 4.99 -16.12 -16.53
CA VAL A 221 4.11 -15.09 -15.96
C VAL A 221 3.06 -15.77 -15.08
N GLN A 222 2.91 -15.27 -13.86
CA GLN A 222 1.94 -15.74 -12.87
C GLN A 222 1.18 -14.55 -12.28
N ARG A 223 -0.07 -14.77 -11.86
CA ARG A 223 -0.86 -13.79 -11.13
C ARG A 223 -0.29 -13.62 -9.72
N ASN A 224 -0.19 -12.37 -9.28
CA ASN A 224 0.18 -12.02 -7.91
C ASN A 224 -0.19 -10.56 -7.62
N SER A 225 -1.00 -10.35 -6.58
CA SER A 225 -1.41 -9.02 -6.13
C SER A 225 -0.39 -8.44 -5.16
N LEU A 226 -0.15 -9.16 -4.07
CA LEU A 226 0.55 -8.69 -2.89
C LEU A 226 1.58 -9.72 -2.45
N TYR A 227 2.79 -9.24 -2.17
CA TYR A 227 3.82 -9.99 -1.46
C TYR A 227 3.97 -9.43 -0.05
N LEU A 228 3.67 -10.24 0.97
CA LEU A 228 3.70 -9.87 2.39
C LEU A 228 5.12 -9.80 2.98
N GLY A 229 6.12 -10.20 2.20
CA GLY A 229 7.51 -10.24 2.67
C GLY A 229 7.91 -11.60 3.23
N ASN A 230 9.10 -11.60 3.83
CA ASN A 230 9.71 -12.73 4.55
C ASN A 230 9.86 -12.42 6.05
N ASN A 231 9.02 -11.53 6.58
CA ASN A 231 9.10 -11.12 7.97
C ASN A 231 8.28 -12.06 8.86
N ASP A 232 8.94 -13.05 9.43
CA ASP A 232 8.34 -14.05 10.32
C ASP A 232 7.47 -13.46 11.44
N SER A 233 7.82 -12.27 11.96
CA SER A 233 7.12 -11.63 13.09
C SER A 233 6.04 -10.61 12.68
N ALA A 234 5.84 -10.37 11.37
CA ALA A 234 4.95 -9.32 10.89
C ALA A 234 3.49 -9.59 11.23
N THR A 235 2.79 -8.53 11.64
CA THR A 235 1.34 -8.55 11.77
C THR A 235 0.71 -7.73 10.65
N HIS A 236 0.00 -8.39 9.75
CA HIS A 236 -0.78 -7.76 8.69
C HIS A 236 -2.25 -7.67 9.09
N ALA A 237 -2.98 -6.75 8.47
CA ALA A 237 -4.40 -6.58 8.72
C ALA A 237 -5.15 -6.26 7.41
N PHE A 238 -6.19 -7.04 7.14
CA PHE A 238 -7.14 -6.79 6.06
C PHE A 238 -8.50 -6.56 6.69
N LYS A 239 -9.03 -5.36 6.54
CA LYS A 239 -10.23 -4.89 7.24
C LYS A 239 -11.22 -4.28 6.27
N ALA A 240 -12.50 -4.55 6.43
CA ALA A 240 -13.55 -3.97 5.60
C ALA A 240 -14.77 -3.60 6.45
N LYS A 241 -15.31 -2.40 6.26
CA LYS A 241 -16.60 -2.00 6.84
C LYS A 241 -17.76 -2.68 6.12
N GLU A 242 -18.91 -2.73 6.78
CA GLU A 242 -20.15 -3.22 6.19
C GLU A 242 -20.41 -2.58 4.82
N GLY A 243 -20.87 -3.37 3.84
CA GLY A 243 -21.10 -2.92 2.47
C GLY A 243 -19.83 -2.83 1.61
N TYR A 244 -18.63 -2.93 2.21
CA TYR A 244 -17.36 -2.90 1.49
C TYR A 244 -16.58 -4.20 1.62
N GLY A 245 -15.49 -4.28 0.86
CA GLY A 245 -14.66 -5.47 0.83
C GLY A 245 -13.30 -5.26 0.20
N ILE A 246 -12.40 -6.20 0.48
CA ILE A 246 -11.09 -6.31 -0.16
C ILE A 246 -11.10 -7.56 -1.03
N TYR A 247 -10.85 -7.38 -2.33
CA TYR A 247 -10.94 -8.43 -3.33
C TYR A 247 -9.56 -8.74 -3.90
N PHE A 248 -9.09 -9.94 -3.62
CA PHE A 248 -7.89 -10.51 -4.20
C PHE A 248 -8.30 -11.46 -5.33
N TYR A 249 -8.32 -10.93 -6.56
CA TYR A 249 -8.47 -11.77 -7.76
C TYR A 249 -7.13 -12.35 -8.24
N ASP A 250 -6.03 -11.76 -7.78
CA ASP A 250 -4.69 -12.30 -7.93
C ASP A 250 -4.15 -12.75 -6.57
N PRO A 251 -3.36 -13.85 -6.51
CA PRO A 251 -2.83 -14.40 -5.27
C PRO A 251 -2.05 -13.44 -4.37
N VAL A 252 -2.16 -13.66 -3.05
CA VAL A 252 -1.28 -13.10 -2.03
C VAL A 252 -0.18 -14.11 -1.69
N THR A 253 1.07 -13.69 -1.63
CA THR A 253 2.22 -14.56 -1.34
C THR A 253 3.06 -14.06 -0.17
N CYS A 254 3.80 -14.97 0.45
CA CYS A 254 4.69 -14.72 1.58
C CYS A 254 5.81 -15.76 1.57
N ASP A 255 7.02 -15.35 1.92
CA ASP A 255 8.18 -16.26 2.06
C ASP A 255 8.67 -16.34 3.52
N ALA A 256 7.79 -16.12 4.50
CA ALA A 256 8.12 -16.33 5.90
C ALA A 256 8.47 -17.82 6.14
N THR A 257 9.58 -18.07 6.82
CA THR A 257 10.13 -19.42 7.03
C THR A 257 9.87 -19.95 8.44
N SER A 258 9.66 -19.07 9.42
CA SER A 258 9.37 -19.44 10.81
C SER A 258 8.32 -18.49 11.39
N PRO A 259 7.08 -18.54 10.85
CA PRO A 259 6.08 -17.51 11.07
C PRO A 259 5.63 -17.46 12.53
N SER A 260 5.75 -16.31 13.18
CA SER A 260 5.29 -16.02 14.55
C SER A 260 4.30 -14.85 14.63
N GLY A 261 4.26 -14.00 13.60
CA GLY A 261 3.25 -12.95 13.41
C GLY A 261 1.92 -13.49 12.85
N ALA A 262 1.05 -12.58 12.38
CA ALA A 262 -0.32 -12.90 12.03
C ALA A 262 -0.84 -12.13 10.80
N VAL A 263 -1.89 -12.65 10.18
CA VAL A 263 -2.79 -11.91 9.28
C VAL A 263 -4.14 -11.81 9.98
N ASN A 264 -4.50 -10.60 10.39
CA ASN A 264 -5.80 -10.34 11.02
C ASN A 264 -6.83 -10.01 9.94
N ILE A 265 -7.92 -10.76 9.91
CA ILE A 265 -9.07 -10.50 9.07
C ILE A 265 -10.13 -9.81 9.92
N ASN A 266 -10.39 -8.54 9.59
CA ASN A 266 -11.25 -7.62 10.32
C ASN A 266 -10.86 -7.46 11.80
N ASP A 267 -11.57 -6.57 12.50
CA ASP A 267 -11.56 -6.38 13.96
C ASP A 267 -12.83 -5.59 14.37
N THR A 268 -12.84 -5.03 15.58
CA THR A 268 -13.98 -4.30 16.11
C THR A 268 -14.38 -3.14 15.20
N GLY A 269 -15.60 -3.20 14.65
CA GLY A 269 -16.15 -2.16 13.76
C GLY A 269 -16.02 -2.48 12.27
N TYR A 270 -15.42 -3.61 11.89
CA TYR A 270 -15.25 -4.04 10.50
C TYR A 270 -16.00 -5.35 10.28
N THR A 271 -17.16 -5.28 9.63
CA THR A 271 -18.07 -6.41 9.37
C THR A 271 -18.21 -6.78 7.90
N GLY A 272 -17.43 -6.13 7.03
CA GLY A 272 -17.38 -6.40 5.59
C GLY A 272 -16.59 -7.66 5.25
N SER A 273 -16.30 -7.81 3.96
CA SER A 273 -15.79 -9.06 3.39
C SER A 273 -14.34 -8.95 2.90
N ILE A 274 -13.52 -9.94 3.25
CA ILE A 274 -12.24 -10.18 2.59
C ILE A 274 -12.41 -11.39 1.67
N VAL A 275 -12.18 -11.19 0.37
CA VAL A 275 -12.53 -12.14 -0.69
C VAL A 275 -11.28 -12.57 -1.45
N PHE A 276 -11.06 -13.88 -1.54
CA PHE A 276 -10.12 -14.50 -2.47
C PHE A 276 -10.94 -15.22 -3.55
N SER A 277 -10.70 -14.91 -4.82
CA SER A 277 -11.48 -15.52 -5.91
C SER A 277 -10.66 -15.67 -7.19
N GLY A 278 -10.84 -16.79 -7.87
CA GLY A 278 -10.29 -17.07 -9.20
C GLY A 278 -11.19 -16.58 -10.35
N GLU A 279 -12.29 -15.87 -10.09
CA GLU A 279 -13.32 -15.56 -11.10
C GLU A 279 -12.83 -14.68 -12.27
N LYS A 280 -11.66 -14.05 -12.13
CA LYS A 280 -11.04 -13.20 -13.16
C LYS A 280 -9.95 -13.91 -13.98
N LEU A 281 -9.68 -15.19 -13.70
CA LEU A 281 -8.73 -15.97 -14.48
C LEU A 281 -9.36 -16.45 -15.79
N SER A 282 -8.60 -16.41 -16.88
CA SER A 282 -8.97 -17.14 -18.09
C SER A 282 -8.89 -18.66 -17.87
N ALA A 283 -9.48 -19.44 -18.78
CA ALA A 283 -9.39 -20.90 -18.74
C ALA A 283 -7.93 -21.41 -18.81
N GLU A 284 -7.04 -20.68 -19.49
CA GLU A 284 -5.61 -20.97 -19.57
C GLU A 284 -4.89 -20.59 -18.29
N GLU A 285 -5.19 -19.42 -17.73
CA GLU A 285 -4.58 -18.96 -16.48
C GLU A 285 -4.96 -19.85 -15.29
N ALA A 286 -6.19 -20.37 -15.27
CA ALA A 286 -6.68 -21.28 -14.25
C ALA A 286 -6.00 -22.66 -14.27
N LYS A 287 -5.31 -23.03 -15.37
CA LYS A 287 -4.50 -24.27 -15.43
C LYS A 287 -3.20 -24.15 -14.64
N VAL A 288 -2.76 -22.92 -14.34
CA VAL A 288 -1.57 -22.65 -13.53
C VAL A 288 -2.00 -22.62 -12.06
N ALA A 289 -1.68 -23.66 -11.30
CA ALA A 289 -2.13 -23.82 -9.92
C ALA A 289 -1.72 -22.64 -9.02
N GLU A 290 -0.57 -22.03 -9.29
CA GLU A 290 -0.06 -20.88 -8.56
C GLU A 290 -0.96 -19.64 -8.72
N ASN A 291 -1.69 -19.50 -9.83
CA ASN A 291 -2.63 -18.40 -10.03
C ASN A 291 -3.88 -18.51 -9.14
N LEU A 292 -4.16 -19.70 -8.60
CA LEU A 292 -5.29 -19.97 -7.72
C LEU A 292 -4.90 -20.08 -6.25
N LYS A 293 -3.61 -20.03 -5.91
CA LYS A 293 -3.11 -20.27 -4.55
C LYS A 293 -2.58 -19.01 -3.89
N SER A 294 -3.26 -18.54 -2.84
CA SER A 294 -2.70 -17.55 -1.91
C SER A 294 -2.03 -18.23 -0.73
N SER A 295 -0.75 -17.93 -0.50
CA SER A 295 0.02 -18.39 0.66
C SER A 295 0.33 -17.20 1.57
N LEU A 296 -0.38 -17.11 2.70
CA LEU A 296 -0.27 -16.00 3.63
C LEU A 296 0.93 -16.11 4.57
N GLY A 297 1.53 -17.30 4.69
CA GLY A 297 2.72 -17.61 5.49
C GLY A 297 2.50 -17.55 7.00
N GLN A 298 1.66 -16.65 7.50
CA GLN A 298 1.41 -16.41 8.92
C GLN A 298 0.13 -17.11 9.43
N ALA A 299 -0.11 -17.06 10.74
CA ALA A 299 -1.38 -17.46 11.31
C ALA A 299 -2.48 -16.46 10.90
N VAL A 300 -3.64 -16.96 10.48
CA VAL A 300 -4.82 -16.15 10.14
C VAL A 300 -5.77 -16.13 11.32
N THR A 301 -6.15 -14.95 11.78
CA THR A 301 -7.22 -14.78 12.76
C THR A 301 -8.38 -14.01 12.14
N LEU A 302 -9.51 -14.70 11.97
CA LEU A 302 -10.77 -14.08 11.60
C LEU A 302 -11.44 -13.54 12.86
N LYS A 303 -11.44 -12.21 13.01
CA LYS A 303 -11.94 -11.53 14.20
C LYS A 303 -13.36 -11.02 14.07
N LYS A 304 -13.85 -10.77 12.85
CA LYS A 304 -15.23 -10.33 12.59
C LYS A 304 -15.55 -10.36 11.09
N GLY A 305 -16.80 -10.09 10.71
CA GLY A 305 -17.22 -10.00 9.31
C GLY A 305 -17.03 -11.33 8.58
N THR A 306 -16.67 -11.27 7.29
CA THR A 306 -16.65 -12.46 6.43
C THR A 306 -15.31 -12.66 5.73
N LEU A 307 -14.78 -13.87 5.80
CA LEU A 307 -13.75 -14.37 4.89
C LEU A 307 -14.43 -15.24 3.82
N VAL A 308 -14.21 -14.91 2.54
CA VAL A 308 -14.84 -15.59 1.41
C VAL A 308 -13.78 -16.19 0.49
N LEU A 309 -13.90 -17.47 0.18
CA LEU A 309 -13.14 -18.16 -0.85
C LEU A 309 -14.09 -18.56 -1.98
N LYS A 310 -13.77 -18.18 -3.22
CA LYS A 310 -14.61 -18.45 -4.40
C LYS A 310 -13.80 -18.97 -5.57
N ASP A 311 -14.48 -19.63 -6.51
CA ASP A 311 -13.96 -19.89 -7.86
C ASP A 311 -12.62 -20.64 -7.86
N GLY A 312 -12.56 -21.75 -7.11
CA GLY A 312 -11.46 -22.70 -7.18
C GLY A 312 -10.19 -22.33 -6.41
N VAL A 313 -10.19 -21.23 -5.65
CA VAL A 313 -8.98 -20.77 -4.95
C VAL A 313 -8.60 -21.67 -3.78
N THR A 314 -7.30 -21.68 -3.50
CA THR A 314 -6.71 -22.19 -2.26
C THR A 314 -6.14 -21.03 -1.44
N VAL A 315 -6.51 -20.95 -0.17
CA VAL A 315 -5.86 -20.09 0.81
C VAL A 315 -5.11 -20.96 1.81
N GLU A 316 -3.81 -20.73 1.91
CA GLU A 316 -2.90 -21.41 2.83
C GLU A 316 -2.41 -20.44 3.91
N ALA A 317 -2.51 -20.87 5.16
CA ALA A 317 -2.05 -20.15 6.33
C ALA A 317 -1.25 -21.08 7.26
N LYS A 318 -0.48 -20.55 8.21
CA LYS A 318 0.17 -21.40 9.23
C LYS A 318 -0.86 -22.06 10.15
N GLN A 319 -1.86 -21.29 10.55
CA GLN A 319 -2.94 -21.66 11.44
C GLN A 319 -4.15 -20.81 11.06
N VAL A 320 -5.36 -21.29 11.30
CA VAL A 320 -6.58 -20.50 11.16
C VAL A 320 -7.32 -20.50 12.49
N THR A 321 -7.74 -19.33 12.96
CA THR A 321 -8.55 -19.17 14.17
C THR A 321 -9.71 -18.22 13.89
N GLN A 322 -10.92 -18.61 14.29
CA GLN A 322 -12.05 -17.70 14.39
C GLN A 322 -12.19 -17.29 15.86
N SER A 323 -11.95 -16.01 16.16
CA SER A 323 -11.90 -15.53 17.55
C SER A 323 -13.21 -14.89 18.02
N ASP A 324 -14.16 -14.67 17.11
CA ASP A 324 -15.44 -14.01 17.38
C ASP A 324 -16.58 -14.86 16.80
N ASN A 325 -17.64 -15.06 17.59
CA ASN A 325 -18.77 -15.92 17.26
C ASN A 325 -19.72 -15.33 16.20
N THR A 326 -19.53 -14.07 15.81
CA THR A 326 -20.26 -13.39 14.73
C THR A 326 -19.48 -13.38 13.42
N SER A 327 -18.24 -13.85 13.41
CA SER A 327 -17.45 -13.98 12.19
C SER A 327 -17.91 -15.17 11.34
N THR A 328 -17.78 -15.05 10.02
CA THR A 328 -18.25 -16.07 9.05
C THR A 328 -17.15 -16.44 8.06
N LEU A 329 -17.01 -17.73 7.79
CA LEU A 329 -16.25 -18.26 6.66
C LEU A 329 -17.23 -18.77 5.61
N ILE A 330 -17.08 -18.30 4.37
CA ILE A 330 -17.86 -18.76 3.22
C ILE A 330 -16.88 -19.37 2.21
N MET A 331 -17.20 -20.58 1.75
CA MET A 331 -16.38 -21.34 0.80
C MET A 331 -17.28 -21.90 -0.29
N ASP A 332 -17.03 -21.50 -1.54
CA ASP A 332 -17.70 -22.11 -2.69
C ASP A 332 -17.17 -23.53 -2.93
N THR A 333 -17.88 -24.30 -3.77
CA THR A 333 -17.42 -25.61 -4.22
C THR A 333 -16.03 -25.52 -4.85
N ASN A 334 -15.20 -26.54 -4.62
CA ASN A 334 -13.83 -26.63 -5.14
C ASN A 334 -12.85 -25.57 -4.60
N THR A 335 -13.19 -24.89 -3.52
CA THR A 335 -12.23 -24.03 -2.81
C THR A 335 -11.57 -24.78 -1.65
N THR A 336 -10.37 -24.36 -1.27
CA THR A 336 -9.60 -24.99 -0.19
C THR A 336 -9.08 -23.96 0.80
N LEU A 337 -9.32 -24.20 2.08
CA LEU A 337 -8.66 -23.51 3.18
C LEU A 337 -7.78 -24.54 3.90
N GLN A 338 -6.48 -24.33 3.89
CA GLN A 338 -5.53 -25.29 4.45
C GLN A 338 -4.52 -24.65 5.38
N THR A 339 -4.04 -25.44 6.34
CA THR A 339 -2.86 -25.10 7.12
C THR A 339 -1.62 -25.64 6.43
N SER A 340 -0.53 -24.87 6.40
CA SER A 340 0.77 -25.41 5.99
C SER A 340 1.09 -26.61 6.86
N SER A 341 1.43 -27.76 6.25
CA SER A 341 1.90 -28.93 6.99
C SER A 341 3.11 -28.52 7.83
N SER A 342 2.93 -28.42 9.15
CA SER A 342 4.06 -28.41 10.07
C SER A 342 4.85 -29.68 9.77
N GLY A 343 6.16 -29.55 9.54
CA GLY A 343 7.05 -30.68 9.81
C GLY A 343 6.68 -31.22 11.19
N GLU A 344 6.36 -32.50 11.22
CA GLU A 344 5.93 -33.23 12.42
C GLU A 344 6.94 -33.02 13.56
N GLY A 345 6.41 -32.91 14.80
CA GLY A 345 7.13 -33.30 16.02
C GLY A 345 8.12 -32.31 16.61
#